data_AF-A0A6H0XW61-F1
#
_entry.id   AF-A0A6H0XW61-F1
#
_cell.length_a   1.000
_cell.length_b   1.000
_cell.length_c   1.000
_cell.angle_alpha   90.00
_cell.angle_beta   90.00
_cell.angle_gamma   90.00
#
_symmetry.space_group_name_H-M   'P 1'
#
loop_
_entity.id
_entity.type
_entity.pdbx_description
1 polymer ?
#
loop_
_entity_poly.entity_id
_entity_poly.type
_entity_poly.pdbx_seq_one_letter_code
_entity_poly.pdbx_strand_id
1 'polypeptide(L)'
;MSSSFKLVGFAIRLAQESGFHRESRASDSQEVSSLKRRIWWTLFARERFMAICQGLPCLIDQEYCDIDRPTLQDFPSYRTLQTQIFLQSITLAEIVAHTNKQLIISRRAGNVLPSAAITTKLVAWLTSLPAGLQLSISAAYTGTFDRDVHLLHLPYLNAITLIYLYTSNDQLPQASVAAVLAAGCTTRILKDLLYSERAIMLPEETGWYAATAALALAHVRALDILAAHVTEDIATLQTFLGRSAQTWHGSSVLQAGVNRALAKVPRPHIDTTQDTLTPVPNTLQDLCAGDGVAWPAFFPFATMHTSRLVETILVECQSTFPQLWLSTVPGGFDVFLDGLEMAAQS
;
A
#
# COMPACT_ATOMS: atom_id res chain seq x y z
N MET A 1 -1.01 13.96 16.32
CA MET A 1 -0.10 12.80 16.40
C MET A 1 -0.78 11.69 17.18
N SER A 2 -0.88 10.51 16.60
CA SER A 2 -1.49 9.36 17.28
C SER A 2 -0.71 8.97 18.54
N SER A 3 -1.41 8.43 19.54
CA SER A 3 -0.81 7.88 20.76
C SER A 3 0.22 6.80 20.45
N SER A 4 -0.06 5.91 19.49
CA SER A 4 0.83 4.80 19.15
C SER A 4 2.17 5.28 18.59
N PHE A 5 2.18 6.32 17.75
CA PHE A 5 3.43 6.84 17.17
C PHE A 5 4.38 7.35 18.25
N LYS A 6 3.82 8.02 19.28
CA LYS A 6 4.59 8.49 20.43
C LYS A 6 5.13 7.32 21.25
N LEU A 7 4.33 6.26 21.43
CA LEU A 7 4.75 5.05 22.13
C LEU A 7 5.87 4.32 21.40
N VAL A 8 5.81 4.23 20.06
CA VAL A 8 6.91 3.67 19.25
C VAL A 8 8.18 4.49 19.41
N GLY A 9 8.09 5.82 19.33
CA GLY A 9 9.24 6.70 19.57
C GLY A 9 9.85 6.52 20.98
N PHE A 10 9.01 6.39 22.00
CA PHE A 10 9.46 6.10 23.37
C PHE A 10 10.10 4.72 23.50
N ALA A 11 9.52 3.68 22.90
CA ALA A 11 10.07 2.33 22.90
C ALA A 11 11.43 2.27 22.18
N ILE A 12 11.61 3.01 21.08
CA ILE A 12 12.89 3.17 20.39
C ILE A 12 13.91 3.80 21.32
N ARG A 13 13.53 4.84 22.05
CA ARG A 13 14.44 5.50 22.99
C ARG A 13 14.90 4.55 24.10
N LEU A 14 13.97 3.79 24.68
CA LEU A 14 14.30 2.77 25.69
C LEU A 14 15.21 1.67 25.12
N ALA A 15 14.93 1.21 23.90
CA ALA A 15 15.76 0.22 23.22
C ALA A 15 17.16 0.77 22.94
N GLN A 16 17.29 2.04 22.58
CA GLN A 16 18.58 2.69 22.38
C GLN A 16 19.37 2.79 23.69
N GLU A 17 18.73 3.24 24.78
CA GLU A 17 19.35 3.33 26.11
C GLU A 17 19.78 1.95 26.64
N SER A 18 19.04 0.90 26.27
CA SER A 18 19.37 -0.50 26.59
C SER A 18 20.40 -1.12 25.63
N GLY A 19 20.91 -0.36 24.65
CA GLY A 19 21.91 -0.84 23.70
C GLY A 19 21.40 -1.83 22.65
N PHE A 20 20.09 -1.86 22.38
CA PHE A 20 19.49 -2.81 21.42
C PHE A 20 19.81 -2.49 19.96
N HIS A 21 20.25 -1.27 19.69
CA HIS A 21 20.73 -0.80 18.39
C HIS A 21 22.17 -1.21 18.08
N ARG A 22 22.84 -1.86 19.04
CA ARG A 22 24.22 -2.31 18.94
C ARG A 22 24.30 -3.82 18.77
N GLU A 23 25.31 -4.36 18.12
CA GLU A 23 25.52 -5.80 18.11
C GLU A 23 25.79 -6.33 19.53
N SER A 24 25.39 -7.57 19.79
CA SER A 24 25.60 -8.23 21.07
C SER A 24 27.08 -8.48 21.33
N ARG A 25 27.45 -8.51 22.62
CA ARG A 25 28.82 -8.83 23.01
C ARG A 25 29.05 -10.33 22.87
N ALA A 26 30.29 -10.74 22.68
CA ALA A 26 30.67 -12.16 22.64
C ALA A 26 30.30 -12.93 23.94
N SER A 27 30.07 -12.22 25.05
CA SER A 27 29.61 -12.77 26.32
C SER A 27 28.10 -13.06 26.37
N ASP A 28 27.31 -12.50 25.45
CA ASP A 28 25.86 -12.67 25.43
C ASP A 28 25.51 -14.07 24.89
N SER A 29 24.44 -14.67 25.41
CA SER A 29 23.94 -15.92 24.84
C SER A 29 23.27 -15.66 23.49
N GLN A 30 23.32 -16.65 22.58
CA GLN A 30 22.67 -16.56 21.27
C GLN A 30 21.18 -16.22 21.38
N GLU A 31 20.50 -16.72 22.41
CA GLU A 31 19.08 -16.44 22.66
C GLU A 31 18.83 -14.95 22.94
N VAL A 32 19.67 -14.34 23.78
CA VAL A 32 19.59 -12.91 24.12
C VAL A 32 19.89 -12.06 22.89
N SER A 33 20.95 -12.40 22.13
CA SER A 33 21.30 -11.69 20.90
C SER A 33 20.17 -11.77 19.85
N SER A 34 19.60 -12.95 19.66
CA SER A 34 18.48 -13.18 18.73
C SER A 34 17.23 -12.40 19.15
N LEU A 35 16.92 -12.36 20.44
CA LEU A 35 15.78 -11.60 20.96
C LEU A 35 15.99 -10.09 20.76
N LYS A 36 17.18 -9.58 21.06
CA LYS A 36 17.54 -8.18 20.88
C LYS A 36 17.41 -7.73 19.42
N ARG A 37 17.94 -8.53 18.47
CA ARG A 37 17.77 -8.31 17.02
C ARG A 37 16.30 -8.26 16.64
N ARG A 38 15.49 -9.23 17.07
CA ARG A 38 14.05 -9.26 16.77
C ARG A 38 13.32 -8.03 17.31
N ILE A 39 13.61 -7.59 18.53
CA ILE A 39 12.98 -6.40 19.12
C ILE A 39 13.37 -5.15 18.35
N TRP A 40 14.67 -4.94 18.13
CA TRP A 40 15.16 -3.75 17.43
C TRP A 40 14.58 -3.62 16.02
N TRP A 41 14.62 -4.69 15.25
CA TRP A 41 14.14 -4.69 13.87
C TRP A 41 12.60 -4.64 13.78
N THR A 42 11.87 -5.07 14.81
CA THR A 42 10.42 -4.83 14.92
C THR A 42 10.13 -3.34 15.06
N LEU A 43 10.83 -2.65 15.98
CA LEU A 43 10.68 -1.21 16.17
C LEU A 43 11.08 -0.44 14.91
N PHE A 44 12.18 -0.84 14.27
CA PHE A 44 12.66 -0.28 13.02
C PHE A 44 11.60 -0.30 11.91
N ALA A 45 10.99 -1.47 11.67
CA ALA A 45 10.01 -1.61 10.60
C ALA A 45 8.72 -0.83 10.92
N ARG A 46 8.22 -0.96 12.15
CA ARG A 46 7.00 -0.26 12.60
C ARG A 46 7.14 1.26 12.50
N GLU A 47 8.25 1.80 12.95
CA GLU A 47 8.52 3.23 12.89
C GLU A 47 8.44 3.76 11.46
N ARG A 48 9.06 3.07 10.49
CA ARG A 48 9.09 3.49 9.08
C ARG A 48 7.71 3.45 8.41
N PHE A 49 6.95 2.39 8.68
CA PHE A 49 5.57 2.28 8.19
C PHE A 49 4.66 3.37 8.78
N MET A 50 4.86 3.78 10.03
CA MET A 50 4.10 4.89 10.62
C MET A 50 4.58 6.26 10.16
N ALA A 51 5.90 6.44 9.95
CA ALA A 51 6.52 7.69 9.54
C ALA A 51 6.02 8.13 8.15
N ILE A 52 5.95 7.21 7.18
CA ILE A 52 5.43 7.51 5.84
C ILE A 52 3.96 7.93 5.89
N CYS A 53 3.13 7.27 6.70
CA CYS A 53 1.72 7.59 6.84
C CYS A 53 1.48 8.99 7.43
N GLN A 54 2.40 9.46 8.29
CA GLN A 54 2.31 10.78 8.91
C GLN A 54 3.10 11.86 8.17
N GLY A 55 3.85 11.50 7.12
CA GLY A 55 4.74 12.42 6.40
C GLY A 55 5.85 12.99 7.29
N LEU A 56 6.32 12.20 8.27
CA LEU A 56 7.36 12.60 9.21
C LEU A 56 8.71 11.98 8.83
N PRO A 57 9.85 12.64 9.09
CA PRO A 57 11.16 12.00 8.98
C PRO A 57 11.26 10.78 9.88
N CYS A 58 12.02 9.77 9.46
CA CYS A 58 12.26 8.59 10.28
C CYS A 58 13.11 8.94 11.51
N LEU A 59 12.77 8.34 12.66
CA LEU A 59 13.44 8.57 13.94
C LEU A 59 14.77 7.84 14.06
N ILE A 60 14.87 6.63 13.51
CA ILE A 60 16.08 5.80 13.61
C ILE A 60 17.00 6.14 12.46
N ASP A 61 18.11 6.78 12.81
CA ASP A 61 19.27 6.94 11.96
C ASP A 61 20.16 5.68 12.02
N GLN A 62 20.32 5.03 10.88
CA GLN A 62 21.07 3.78 10.75
C GLN A 62 22.58 3.98 10.92
N GLU A 63 23.12 5.18 10.71
CA GLU A 63 24.56 5.44 10.89
C GLU A 63 25.01 5.29 12.35
N TYR A 64 24.07 5.41 13.30
CA TYR A 64 24.33 5.16 14.72
C TYR A 64 24.11 3.71 15.15
N CYS A 65 23.74 2.80 14.25
CA CYS A 65 23.41 1.41 14.57
C CYS A 65 24.48 0.47 13.98
N ASP A 66 24.88 -0.54 14.75
CA ASP A 66 25.81 -1.59 14.28
C ASP A 66 25.25 -3.01 14.48
N ILE A 67 23.98 -3.13 14.87
CA ILE A 67 23.29 -4.43 14.97
C ILE A 67 23.02 -5.03 13.59
N ASP A 68 23.34 -6.32 13.44
CA ASP A 68 23.12 -7.04 12.19
C ASP A 68 21.63 -7.25 11.91
N ARG A 69 21.31 -7.46 10.63
CA ARG A 69 19.99 -7.94 10.23
C ARG A 69 19.69 -9.31 10.85
N PRO A 70 18.42 -9.56 11.23
CA PRO A 70 18.05 -10.88 11.69
C PRO A 70 18.08 -11.86 10.52
N THR A 71 18.35 -13.10 10.86
CA THR A 71 18.44 -14.25 9.96
C THR A 71 17.44 -15.32 10.41
N LEU A 72 17.35 -16.42 9.66
CA LEU A 72 16.50 -17.55 10.07
C LEU A 72 16.93 -18.16 11.42
N GLN A 73 18.21 -18.02 11.80
CA GLN A 73 18.75 -18.57 13.05
C GLN A 73 18.28 -17.80 14.29
N ASP A 74 17.80 -16.57 14.13
CA ASP A 74 17.29 -15.76 15.24
C ASP A 74 15.86 -16.14 15.65
N PHE A 75 15.26 -17.16 15.02
CA PHE A 75 13.88 -17.58 15.23
C PHE A 75 13.74 -19.08 15.46
N PRO A 76 12.67 -19.52 16.15
CA PRO A 76 12.33 -20.93 16.23
C PRO A 76 12.03 -21.51 14.83
N SER A 77 12.61 -22.66 14.51
CA SER A 77 12.52 -23.31 13.20
C SER A 77 11.08 -23.58 12.72
N TYR A 78 10.16 -23.85 13.64
CA TYR A 78 8.75 -24.13 13.34
C TYR A 78 7.93 -22.90 12.90
N ARG A 79 8.49 -21.69 12.91
CA ARG A 79 7.82 -20.44 12.48
C ARG A 79 8.35 -19.89 11.15
N THR A 80 8.71 -20.77 10.22
CA THR A 80 9.38 -20.41 8.96
C THR A 80 8.65 -19.30 8.19
N LEU A 81 7.32 -19.41 8.02
CA LEU A 81 6.53 -18.40 7.28
C LEU A 81 6.54 -17.03 7.98
N GLN A 82 6.30 -17.00 9.30
CA GLN A 82 6.30 -15.76 10.06
C GLN A 82 7.68 -15.09 10.07
N THR A 83 8.74 -15.90 10.14
CA THR A 83 10.12 -15.40 10.02
C THR A 83 10.35 -14.77 8.64
N GLN A 84 9.94 -15.43 7.55
CA GLN A 84 10.07 -14.87 6.21
C GLN A 84 9.30 -13.55 6.05
N ILE A 85 8.05 -13.49 6.55
CA ILE A 85 7.25 -12.26 6.56
C ILE A 85 7.98 -11.15 7.31
N PHE A 86 8.55 -11.46 8.48
CA PHE A 86 9.29 -10.48 9.27
C PHE A 86 10.52 -9.96 8.53
N LEU A 87 11.33 -10.84 7.93
CA LEU A 87 12.51 -10.44 7.16
C LEU A 87 12.14 -9.57 5.95
N GLN A 88 11.06 -9.92 5.25
CA GLN A 88 10.57 -9.14 4.12
C GLN A 88 9.97 -7.80 4.55
N SER A 89 9.36 -7.72 5.74
CA SER A 89 8.85 -6.48 6.30
C SER A 89 9.95 -5.46 6.58
N ILE A 90 11.14 -5.93 7.01
CA ILE A 90 12.32 -5.06 7.23
C ILE A 90 12.81 -4.49 5.90
N THR A 91 12.94 -5.35 4.88
CA THR A 91 13.38 -4.92 3.55
C THR A 91 12.40 -3.91 2.94
N LEU A 92 11.09 -4.16 3.06
CA LEU A 92 10.07 -3.23 2.61
C LEU A 92 10.11 -1.91 3.39
N ALA A 93 10.31 -1.97 4.71
CA ALA A 93 10.39 -0.78 5.55
C ALA A 93 11.49 0.19 5.13
N GLU A 94 12.65 -0.31 4.69
CA GLU A 94 13.73 0.53 4.16
C GLU A 94 13.35 1.23 2.85
N ILE A 95 12.69 0.50 1.93
CA ILE A 95 12.20 1.07 0.68
C ILE A 95 11.16 2.15 0.99
N VAL A 96 10.26 1.89 1.93
CA VAL A 96 9.26 2.85 2.43
C VAL A 96 9.92 4.07 3.06
N ALA A 97 10.97 3.91 3.87
CA ALA A 97 11.71 5.02 4.48
C ALA A 97 12.39 5.90 3.41
N HIS A 98 13.01 5.27 2.42
CA HIS A 98 13.61 5.98 1.28
C HIS A 98 12.54 6.75 0.49
N THR A 99 11.39 6.12 0.22
CA THR A 99 10.23 6.73 -0.45
C THR A 99 9.76 7.96 0.31
N ASN A 100 9.55 7.83 1.63
CA ASN A 100 9.12 8.92 2.50
C ASN A 100 10.11 10.10 2.47
N LYS A 101 11.42 9.82 2.57
CA LYS A 101 12.46 10.86 2.47
C LYS A 101 12.38 11.61 1.14
N GLN A 102 12.25 10.89 0.02
CA GLN A 102 12.15 11.50 -1.30
C GLN A 102 10.85 12.32 -1.47
N LEU A 103 9.72 11.83 -0.97
CA LEU A 103 8.45 12.56 -0.95
C LEU A 103 8.56 13.88 -0.18
N ILE A 104 9.14 13.85 1.03
CA ILE A 104 9.32 15.04 1.88
C ILE A 104 10.23 16.06 1.20
N ILE A 105 11.38 15.62 0.65
CA ILE A 105 12.35 16.51 -0.01
C ILE A 105 11.73 17.12 -1.28
N SER A 106 11.13 16.29 -2.14
CA SER A 106 10.56 16.75 -3.41
C SER A 106 9.43 17.75 -3.18
N ARG A 107 8.53 17.47 -2.22
CA ARG A 107 7.44 18.39 -1.85
C ARG A 107 7.94 19.72 -1.32
N ARG A 108 8.98 19.72 -0.48
CA ARG A 108 9.58 20.96 0.05
C ARG A 108 10.27 21.79 -1.03
N ALA A 109 10.93 21.12 -1.96
CA ALA A 109 11.63 21.78 -3.07
C ALA A 109 10.70 22.19 -4.22
N GLY A 110 9.45 21.71 -4.24
CA GLY A 110 8.54 21.88 -5.38
C GLY A 110 8.96 21.07 -6.61
N ASN A 111 9.79 20.03 -6.42
CA ASN A 111 10.33 19.22 -7.51
C ASN A 111 9.46 18.00 -7.79
N VAL A 112 9.54 17.50 -9.02
CA VAL A 112 8.99 16.20 -9.39
C VAL A 112 9.73 15.10 -8.63
N LEU A 113 8.98 14.13 -8.09
CA LEU A 113 9.55 12.98 -7.40
C LEU A 113 10.37 12.13 -8.37
N PRO A 114 11.63 11.77 -8.06
CA PRO A 114 12.41 10.81 -8.84
C PRO A 114 11.89 9.37 -8.62
N SER A 115 10.71 9.06 -9.18
CA SER A 115 9.97 7.80 -8.96
C SER A 115 10.68 6.56 -9.50
N ALA A 116 11.43 6.66 -10.61
CA ALA A 116 12.02 5.51 -11.31
C ALA A 116 12.90 4.60 -10.41
N ALA A 117 13.77 5.19 -9.57
CA ALA A 117 14.64 4.42 -8.68
C ALA A 117 13.86 3.74 -7.54
N ILE A 118 12.81 4.41 -7.04
CA ILE A 118 11.96 3.90 -5.96
C ILE A 118 11.10 2.74 -6.47
N THR A 119 10.47 2.93 -7.62
CA THR A 119 9.59 1.95 -8.27
C THR A 119 10.34 0.70 -8.67
N THR A 120 11.57 0.83 -9.17
CA THR A 120 12.46 -0.32 -9.44
C THR A 120 12.70 -1.15 -8.18
N LYS A 121 12.96 -0.52 -7.03
CA LYS A 121 13.15 -1.24 -5.75
C LYS A 121 11.87 -1.93 -5.28
N LEU A 122 10.72 -1.29 -5.43
CA LEU A 122 9.41 -1.87 -5.07
C LEU A 122 9.11 -3.12 -5.91
N VAL A 123 9.29 -3.05 -7.24
CA VAL A 123 9.11 -4.20 -8.14
C VAL A 123 10.11 -5.30 -7.82
N ALA A 124 11.39 -4.95 -7.62
CA ALA A 124 12.42 -5.93 -7.24
C ALA A 124 12.07 -6.65 -5.94
N TRP A 125 11.58 -5.91 -4.92
CA TRP A 125 11.11 -6.52 -3.68
C TRP A 125 9.97 -7.51 -3.92
N LEU A 126 8.94 -7.12 -4.68
CA LEU A 126 7.79 -7.98 -4.96
C LEU A 126 8.21 -9.27 -5.70
N THR A 127 9.08 -9.14 -6.72
CA THR A 127 9.59 -10.29 -7.48
C THR A 127 10.50 -11.22 -6.67
N SER A 128 11.10 -10.71 -5.59
CA SER A 128 11.95 -11.51 -4.70
C SER A 128 11.18 -12.34 -3.65
N LEU A 129 9.86 -12.14 -3.53
CA LEU A 129 9.07 -12.81 -2.50
C LEU A 129 8.94 -14.32 -2.80
N PRO A 130 9.17 -15.19 -1.78
CA PRO A 130 8.90 -16.62 -1.91
C PRO A 130 7.43 -16.91 -2.22
N ALA A 131 7.15 -18.08 -2.81
CA ALA A 131 5.78 -18.47 -3.21
C ALA A 131 4.76 -18.37 -2.06
N GLY A 132 5.15 -18.73 -0.83
CA GLY A 132 4.26 -18.64 0.34
C GLY A 132 3.95 -17.21 0.82
N LEU A 133 4.66 -16.21 0.30
CA LEU A 133 4.46 -14.79 0.59
C LEU A 133 3.82 -14.05 -0.59
N GLN A 134 3.47 -14.71 -1.69
CA GLN A 134 2.80 -14.07 -2.81
C GLN A 134 1.35 -13.71 -2.46
N LEU A 135 0.89 -12.55 -2.90
CA LEU A 135 -0.48 -12.09 -2.65
C LEU A 135 -1.50 -12.82 -3.53
N SER A 136 -2.49 -13.45 -2.91
CA SER A 136 -3.49 -14.29 -3.58
C SER A 136 -4.83 -13.58 -3.84
N ILE A 137 -4.81 -12.41 -4.50
CA ILE A 137 -6.03 -11.63 -4.81
C ILE A 137 -6.45 -11.70 -6.29
N SER A 138 -5.98 -12.71 -7.02
CA SER A 138 -6.25 -12.89 -8.46
C SER A 138 -7.65 -13.41 -8.78
N ALA A 139 -8.47 -13.70 -7.77
CA ALA A 139 -9.83 -14.22 -7.91
C ALA A 139 -10.82 -13.40 -7.07
N ALA A 140 -12.11 -13.55 -7.38
CA ALA A 140 -13.20 -12.87 -6.70
C ALA A 140 -13.28 -13.19 -5.20
N TYR A 141 -12.75 -14.34 -4.80
CA TYR A 141 -12.62 -14.78 -3.41
C TYR A 141 -11.20 -15.27 -3.13
N THR A 142 -10.74 -15.08 -1.89
CA THR A 142 -9.40 -15.50 -1.46
C THR A 142 -9.48 -16.88 -0.82
N GLY A 143 -9.30 -17.93 -1.63
CA GLY A 143 -9.43 -19.32 -1.18
C GLY A 143 -8.45 -19.71 -0.07
N THR A 144 -7.24 -19.13 -0.09
CA THR A 144 -6.21 -19.30 0.96
C THR A 144 -5.84 -17.95 1.53
N PHE A 145 -6.66 -17.45 2.45
CA PHE A 145 -6.42 -16.18 3.12
C PHE A 145 -5.38 -16.34 4.25
N ASP A 146 -4.22 -15.69 4.08
CA ASP A 146 -3.24 -15.50 5.15
C ASP A 146 -3.17 -14.03 5.56
N ARG A 147 -3.61 -13.73 6.79
CA ARG A 147 -3.68 -12.36 7.32
C ARG A 147 -2.33 -11.65 7.26
N ASP A 148 -1.25 -12.32 7.64
CA ASP A 148 0.04 -11.66 7.80
C ASP A 148 0.70 -11.40 6.44
N VAL A 149 0.48 -12.28 5.46
CA VAL A 149 0.84 -12.03 4.05
C VAL A 149 0.07 -10.84 3.48
N HIS A 150 -1.23 -10.74 3.74
CA HIS A 150 -2.05 -9.62 3.27
C HIS A 150 -1.59 -8.30 3.91
N LEU A 151 -1.31 -8.30 5.22
CA LEU A 151 -0.78 -7.13 5.92
C LEU A 151 0.61 -6.70 5.42
N LEU A 152 1.46 -7.64 4.96
CA LEU A 152 2.77 -7.34 4.38
C LEU A 152 2.66 -6.51 3.09
N HIS A 153 1.58 -6.68 2.32
CA HIS A 153 1.39 -5.97 1.04
C HIS A 153 0.76 -4.57 1.19
N LEU A 154 0.11 -4.28 2.31
CA LEU A 154 -0.53 -2.97 2.51
C LEU A 154 0.48 -1.79 2.51
N PRO A 155 1.64 -1.86 3.19
CA PRO A 155 2.65 -0.81 3.09
C PRO A 155 3.23 -0.65 1.68
N TYR A 156 3.35 -1.76 0.92
CA TYR A 156 3.80 -1.75 -0.47
C TYR A 156 2.81 -1.00 -1.37
N LEU A 157 1.53 -1.37 -1.31
CA LEU A 157 0.46 -0.70 -2.06
C LEU A 157 0.34 0.77 -1.66
N ASN A 158 0.41 1.07 -0.37
CA ASN A 158 0.35 2.44 0.13
C ASN A 158 1.53 3.30 -0.36
N ALA A 159 2.74 2.74 -0.46
CA ALA A 159 3.87 3.45 -1.04
C ALA A 159 3.61 3.84 -2.50
N ILE A 160 3.07 2.91 -3.30
CA ILE A 160 2.68 3.18 -4.70
C ILE A 160 1.59 4.26 -4.77
N THR A 161 0.54 4.13 -3.95
CA THR A 161 -0.51 5.15 -3.85
C THR A 161 0.08 6.52 -3.56
N LEU A 162 0.99 6.65 -2.59
CA LEU A 162 1.57 7.95 -2.21
C LEU A 162 2.56 8.51 -3.25
N ILE A 163 3.27 7.66 -3.98
CA ILE A 163 4.16 8.07 -5.09
C ILE A 163 3.34 8.74 -6.19
N TYR A 164 2.15 8.21 -6.45
CA TYR A 164 1.31 8.57 -7.59
C TYR A 164 0.02 9.33 -7.22
N LEU A 165 -0.05 9.82 -5.99
CA LEU A 165 -1.11 10.70 -5.48
C LEU A 165 -0.55 12.12 -5.34
N TYR A 166 -1.05 13.02 -6.16
CA TYR A 166 -0.64 14.43 -6.23
C TYR A 166 -1.61 15.29 -5.41
N THR A 167 -1.07 16.07 -4.47
CA THR A 167 -1.86 17.01 -3.67
C THR A 167 -1.44 18.44 -4.00
N SER A 168 -2.34 19.23 -4.59
CA SER A 168 -2.14 20.66 -4.87
C SER A 168 -2.88 21.50 -3.83
N ASN A 169 -2.34 22.67 -3.47
CA ASN A 169 -2.77 23.45 -2.30
C ASN A 169 -4.25 23.90 -2.30
N ASP A 170 -4.96 23.89 -3.45
CA ASP A 170 -6.38 24.28 -3.54
C ASP A 170 -7.24 23.36 -4.43
N GLN A 171 -6.69 22.23 -4.90
CA GLN A 171 -7.42 21.30 -5.77
C GLN A 171 -7.60 19.93 -5.11
N LEU A 172 -8.57 19.18 -5.62
CA LEU A 172 -8.76 17.78 -5.25
C LEU A 172 -7.47 16.99 -5.51
N PRO A 173 -7.11 16.04 -4.64
CA PRO A 173 -5.96 15.19 -4.89
C PRO A 173 -6.15 14.49 -6.24
N GLN A 174 -5.13 14.55 -7.10
CA GLN A 174 -5.10 13.85 -8.38
C GLN A 174 -4.38 12.52 -8.21
N ALA A 175 -4.85 11.48 -8.88
CA ALA A 175 -4.34 10.13 -8.70
C ALA A 175 -4.08 9.49 -10.07
N SER A 176 -2.89 8.91 -10.25
CA SER A 176 -2.61 8.17 -11.48
C SER A 176 -3.34 6.82 -11.52
N VAL A 177 -3.40 6.17 -12.69
CA VAL A 177 -3.92 4.78 -12.82
C VAL A 177 -3.23 3.83 -11.83
N ALA A 178 -1.92 3.98 -11.62
CA ALA A 178 -1.17 3.18 -10.66
C ALA A 178 -1.65 3.40 -9.21
N ALA A 179 -1.94 4.65 -8.84
CA ALA A 179 -2.49 4.96 -7.51
C ALA A 179 -3.92 4.40 -7.34
N VAL A 180 -4.75 4.50 -8.38
CA VAL A 180 -6.13 3.99 -8.36
C VAL A 180 -6.15 2.46 -8.27
N LEU A 181 -5.31 1.76 -9.04
CA LEU A 181 -5.17 0.31 -8.95
C LEU A 181 -4.60 -0.15 -7.60
N ALA A 182 -3.58 0.54 -7.08
CA ALA A 182 -3.06 0.27 -5.74
C ALA A 182 -4.14 0.45 -4.66
N ALA A 183 -4.98 1.48 -4.80
CA ALA A 183 -6.11 1.71 -3.92
C ALA A 183 -7.19 0.62 -4.06
N GLY A 184 -7.53 0.18 -5.27
CA GLY A 184 -8.45 -0.94 -5.49
C GLY A 184 -7.94 -2.25 -4.88
N CYS A 185 -6.66 -2.57 -5.06
CA CYS A 185 -6.03 -3.73 -4.41
C CYS A 185 -6.02 -3.60 -2.88
N THR A 186 -5.78 -2.39 -2.37
CA THR A 186 -5.84 -2.10 -0.92
C THR A 186 -7.26 -2.35 -0.40
N THR A 187 -8.29 -1.84 -1.09
CA THR A 187 -9.70 -2.09 -0.74
C THR A 187 -10.00 -3.58 -0.75
N ARG A 188 -9.50 -4.33 -1.75
CA ARG A 188 -9.70 -5.78 -1.84
C ARG A 188 -9.15 -6.52 -0.62
N ILE A 189 -7.92 -6.21 -0.21
CA ILE A 189 -7.28 -6.78 0.98
C ILE A 189 -8.07 -6.41 2.26
N LEU A 190 -8.44 -5.14 2.40
CA LEU A 190 -9.18 -4.67 3.57
C LEU A 190 -10.58 -5.28 3.65
N LYS A 191 -11.22 -5.55 2.50
CA LYS A 191 -12.49 -6.27 2.39
C LYS A 191 -12.36 -7.71 2.88
N ASP A 192 -11.30 -8.44 2.49
CA ASP A 192 -11.03 -9.78 3.04
C ASP A 192 -10.80 -9.77 4.55
N LEU A 193 -10.08 -8.76 5.05
CA LEU A 193 -9.87 -8.58 6.49
C LEU A 193 -11.17 -8.28 7.25
N LEU A 194 -12.13 -7.58 6.63
CA LEU A 194 -13.45 -7.31 7.22
C LEU A 194 -14.34 -8.54 7.33
N TYR A 195 -14.26 -9.43 6.33
CA TYR A 195 -15.03 -10.68 6.31
C TYR A 195 -14.41 -11.77 7.17
N SER A 196 -13.11 -11.70 7.41
CA SER A 196 -12.43 -12.61 8.32
C SER A 196 -12.88 -12.36 9.76
N GLU A 197 -13.52 -13.35 10.40
CA GLU A 197 -13.98 -13.31 11.81
C GLU A 197 -12.85 -13.05 12.84
N ARG A 198 -11.60 -12.98 12.37
CA ARG A 198 -10.37 -12.72 13.16
C ARG A 198 -9.92 -11.27 13.15
N ALA A 199 -10.81 -10.30 12.91
CA ALA A 199 -10.51 -8.85 12.89
C ALA A 199 -10.11 -8.24 14.26
N ILE A 200 -9.57 -9.05 15.17
CA ILE A 200 -9.10 -8.60 16.49
C ILE A 200 -7.65 -8.14 16.32
N MET A 201 -7.42 -6.84 16.58
CA MET A 201 -6.10 -6.18 16.62
C MET A 201 -5.38 -6.07 15.27
N LEU A 202 -5.88 -5.23 14.37
CA LEU A 202 -5.12 -4.77 13.21
C LEU A 202 -4.12 -3.67 13.61
N PRO A 203 -2.94 -3.61 12.97
CA PRO A 203 -2.00 -2.51 13.18
C PRO A 203 -2.65 -1.15 12.90
N GLU A 204 -2.33 -0.11 13.67
CA GLU A 204 -2.98 1.20 13.52
C GLU A 204 -2.79 1.79 12.11
N GLU A 205 -1.64 1.54 11.49
CA GLU A 205 -1.31 2.02 10.15
C GLU A 205 -2.28 1.54 9.07
N THR A 206 -3.07 0.46 9.31
CA THR A 206 -4.09 0.02 8.34
C THR A 206 -5.19 1.06 8.14
N GLY A 207 -5.50 1.87 9.16
CA GLY A 207 -6.42 2.99 9.00
C GLY A 207 -5.88 4.05 8.05
N TRP A 208 -4.57 4.30 8.08
CA TRP A 208 -3.93 5.22 7.14
C TRP A 208 -3.98 4.67 5.71
N TYR A 209 -3.72 3.38 5.51
CA TYR A 209 -3.81 2.73 4.19
C TYR A 209 -5.23 2.83 3.61
N ALA A 210 -6.25 2.66 4.45
CA ALA A 210 -7.63 2.84 4.03
C ALA A 210 -7.94 4.31 3.65
N ALA A 211 -7.42 5.27 4.41
CA ALA A 211 -7.62 6.68 4.15
C ALA A 211 -6.92 7.16 2.87
N THR A 212 -5.67 6.77 2.64
CA THR A 212 -4.92 7.12 1.42
C THR A 212 -5.55 6.48 0.19
N ALA A 213 -5.99 5.22 0.27
CA ALA A 213 -6.73 4.57 -0.79
C ALA A 213 -8.05 5.30 -1.10
N ALA A 214 -8.81 5.70 -0.08
CA ALA A 214 -10.06 6.43 -0.27
C ALA A 214 -9.85 7.78 -0.96
N LEU A 215 -8.76 8.49 -0.65
CA LEU A 215 -8.39 9.75 -1.31
C LEU A 215 -7.98 9.54 -2.77
N ALA A 216 -7.26 8.47 -3.09
CA ALA A 216 -6.90 8.14 -4.47
C ALA A 216 -8.15 7.81 -5.30
N LEU A 217 -9.07 7.02 -4.74
CA LEU A 217 -10.34 6.69 -5.38
C LEU A 217 -11.28 7.91 -5.50
N ALA A 218 -11.22 8.84 -4.55
CA ALA A 218 -12.01 10.07 -4.60
C ALA A 218 -11.79 10.87 -5.89
N HIS A 219 -10.55 10.90 -6.40
CA HIS A 219 -10.20 11.61 -7.62
C HIS A 219 -11.00 11.13 -8.84
N VAL A 220 -11.14 9.82 -8.98
CA VAL A 220 -11.76 9.17 -10.15
C VAL A 220 -13.25 8.96 -10.01
N ARG A 221 -13.88 9.44 -8.92
CA ARG A 221 -15.33 9.31 -8.70
C ARG A 221 -16.16 10.08 -9.73
N ALA A 222 -15.58 11.09 -10.37
CA ALA A 222 -16.23 11.88 -11.41
C ALA A 222 -16.20 11.20 -12.80
N LEU A 223 -15.43 10.11 -12.97
CA LEU A 223 -15.42 9.34 -14.22
C LEU A 223 -16.61 8.39 -14.22
N ASP A 224 -17.59 8.63 -15.09
CA ASP A 224 -18.85 7.87 -15.14
C ASP A 224 -18.63 6.35 -15.24
N ILE A 225 -17.65 5.91 -16.03
CA ILE A 225 -17.32 4.50 -16.21
C ILE A 225 -16.81 3.82 -14.93
N LEU A 226 -16.24 4.57 -13.99
CA LEU A 226 -15.71 4.06 -12.72
C LEU A 226 -16.60 4.40 -11.52
N ALA A 227 -17.50 5.38 -11.66
CA ALA A 227 -18.21 6.01 -10.55
C ALA A 227 -18.92 5.03 -9.62
N ALA A 228 -19.62 4.04 -10.18
CA ALA A 228 -20.35 3.04 -9.40
C ALA A 228 -19.39 2.18 -8.55
N HIS A 229 -18.35 1.63 -9.17
CA HIS A 229 -17.37 0.75 -8.51
C HIS A 229 -16.53 1.51 -7.47
N VAL A 230 -16.09 2.72 -7.82
CA VAL A 230 -15.36 3.62 -6.92
C VAL A 230 -16.20 3.95 -5.68
N THR A 231 -17.51 4.17 -5.84
CA THR A 231 -18.41 4.47 -4.73
C THR A 231 -18.55 3.28 -3.77
N GLU A 232 -18.68 2.05 -4.30
CA GLU A 232 -18.70 0.83 -3.49
C GLU A 232 -17.38 0.64 -2.72
N ASP A 233 -16.24 0.83 -3.39
CA ASP A 233 -14.93 0.68 -2.78
C ASP A 233 -14.69 1.73 -1.69
N ILE A 234 -15.05 3.00 -1.92
CA ILE A 234 -14.98 4.05 -0.91
C ILE A 234 -15.87 3.70 0.30
N ALA A 235 -17.08 3.19 0.08
CA ALA A 235 -17.97 2.77 1.17
C ALA A 235 -17.37 1.61 1.99
N THR A 236 -16.69 0.67 1.33
CA THR A 236 -15.96 -0.41 1.99
C THR A 236 -14.83 0.14 2.87
N LEU A 237 -14.04 1.08 2.35
CA LEU A 237 -12.96 1.73 3.09
C LEU A 237 -13.49 2.56 4.28
N GLN A 238 -14.60 3.29 4.11
CA GLN A 238 -15.25 4.01 5.21
C GLN A 238 -15.78 3.07 6.28
N THR A 239 -16.33 1.92 5.89
CA THR A 239 -16.76 0.86 6.82
C THR A 239 -15.57 0.32 7.61
N PHE A 240 -14.46 0.05 6.93
CA PHE A 240 -13.21 -0.37 7.58
C PHE A 240 -12.68 0.65 8.58
N LEU A 241 -12.65 1.93 8.20
CA LEU A 241 -12.23 3.03 9.07
C LEU A 241 -13.13 3.16 10.29
N GLY A 242 -14.46 3.04 10.10
CA GLY A 242 -15.43 3.07 11.19
C GLY A 242 -15.24 1.94 12.19
N ARG A 243 -15.00 0.71 11.71
CA ARG A 243 -14.66 -0.42 12.60
C ARG A 243 -13.32 -0.20 13.30
N SER A 244 -12.31 0.27 12.58
CA SER A 244 -10.98 0.55 13.14
C SER A 244 -10.99 1.69 14.17
N ALA A 245 -11.94 2.62 14.09
CA ALA A 245 -12.10 3.72 15.04
C ALA A 245 -12.60 3.26 16.41
N GLN A 246 -13.28 2.11 16.48
CA GLN A 246 -13.68 1.50 17.75
C GLN A 246 -12.45 0.95 18.52
N THR A 247 -11.40 0.58 17.79
CA THR A 247 -10.16 0.03 18.35
C THR A 247 -9.11 1.12 18.58
N TRP A 248 -9.01 2.09 17.66
CA TRP A 248 -7.98 3.13 17.66
C TRP A 248 -8.57 4.51 17.42
N HIS A 249 -8.40 5.42 18.39
CA HIS A 249 -8.88 6.80 18.30
C HIS A 249 -8.28 7.58 17.11
N GLY A 250 -7.11 7.19 16.58
CA GLY A 250 -6.51 7.82 15.39
C GLY A 250 -7.36 7.65 14.12
N SER A 251 -8.08 6.53 14.00
CA SER A 251 -8.90 6.22 12.82
C SER A 251 -10.14 7.10 12.71
N SER A 252 -10.66 7.65 13.82
CA SER A 252 -11.81 8.57 13.77
C SER A 252 -11.43 9.92 13.15
N VAL A 253 -10.21 10.40 13.41
CA VAL A 253 -9.65 11.61 12.79
C VAL A 253 -9.44 11.38 11.30
N LEU A 254 -8.93 10.21 10.92
CA LEU A 254 -8.78 9.82 9.51
C LEU A 254 -10.13 9.75 8.80
N GLN A 255 -11.12 9.11 9.41
CA GLN A 255 -12.46 9.01 8.87
C GLN A 255 -13.09 10.40 8.65
N ALA A 256 -12.96 11.30 9.63
CA ALA A 256 -13.44 12.68 9.49
C ALA A 256 -12.70 13.45 8.37
N GLY A 257 -11.39 13.25 8.25
CA GLY A 257 -10.56 13.85 7.19
C GLY A 257 -10.97 13.37 5.79
N VAL A 258 -11.14 12.05 5.62
CA VAL A 258 -11.61 11.44 4.37
C VAL A 258 -13.00 11.96 4.02
N ASN A 259 -13.94 11.98 4.97
CA ASN A 259 -15.29 12.49 4.73
C ASN A 259 -15.28 13.96 4.28
N ARG A 260 -14.42 14.79 4.89
CA ARG A 260 -14.25 16.19 4.49
C ARG A 260 -13.68 16.33 3.08
N ALA A 261 -12.70 15.51 2.72
CA ALA A 261 -12.13 15.51 1.37
C ALA A 261 -13.15 15.04 0.32
N LEU A 262 -13.88 13.96 0.62
CA LEU A 262 -14.92 13.42 -0.26
C LEU A 262 -16.11 14.37 -0.46
N ALA A 263 -16.39 15.24 0.51
CA ALA A 263 -17.43 16.26 0.40
C ALA A 263 -17.05 17.39 -0.59
N LYS A 264 -15.75 17.58 -0.88
CA LYS A 264 -15.27 18.56 -1.86
C LYS A 264 -15.28 18.04 -3.30
N VAL A 265 -15.41 16.72 -3.48
CA VAL A 265 -15.41 16.09 -4.82
C VAL A 265 -16.83 16.15 -5.39
N PRO A 266 -17.04 16.75 -6.59
CA PRO A 266 -18.34 16.77 -7.25
C PRO A 266 -18.93 15.36 -7.40
N ARG A 267 -20.26 15.24 -7.34
CA ARG A 267 -20.95 13.96 -7.60
C ARG A 267 -21.56 13.97 -9.00
N PRO A 268 -21.36 12.92 -9.82
CA PRO A 268 -21.74 12.92 -11.24
C PRO A 268 -23.24 13.14 -11.50
N HIS A 269 -24.12 12.97 -10.50
CA HIS A 269 -25.58 13.08 -10.66
C HIS A 269 -26.25 14.24 -9.89
N ILE A 270 -25.51 15.08 -9.17
CA ILE A 270 -26.11 16.13 -8.32
C ILE A 270 -25.71 17.54 -8.78
N ASP A 271 -24.50 17.71 -9.32
CA ASP A 271 -23.95 19.03 -9.64
C ASP A 271 -24.07 19.37 -11.14
N THR A 272 -25.26 19.24 -11.73
CA THR A 272 -25.51 19.61 -13.15
C THR A 272 -25.55 21.11 -13.42
N THR A 273 -25.29 21.95 -12.42
CA THR A 273 -25.34 23.41 -12.56
C THR A 273 -24.21 24.08 -11.79
N GLN A 274 -22.98 24.00 -12.30
CA GLN A 274 -21.97 25.05 -12.08
C GLN A 274 -20.74 24.83 -12.96
N ASP A 275 -20.50 25.79 -13.86
CA ASP A 275 -19.22 26.02 -14.54
C ASP A 275 -18.10 26.08 -13.49
N THR A 276 -17.45 24.95 -13.23
CA THR A 276 -16.28 24.87 -12.34
C THR A 276 -15.07 24.54 -13.19
N LEU A 277 -14.14 25.49 -13.26
CA LEU A 277 -12.86 25.49 -13.98
C LEU A 277 -11.84 24.43 -13.49
N THR A 278 -12.27 23.42 -12.75
CA THR A 278 -11.39 22.32 -12.34
C THR A 278 -11.34 21.28 -13.45
N PRO A 279 -10.16 20.92 -13.98
CA PRO A 279 -10.05 19.85 -14.97
C PRO A 279 -10.43 18.53 -14.30
N VAL A 280 -11.66 18.08 -14.54
CA VAL A 280 -12.10 16.72 -14.24
C VAL A 280 -11.43 15.81 -15.27
N PRO A 281 -10.81 14.68 -14.87
CA PRO A 281 -10.28 13.73 -15.85
C PRO A 281 -11.43 13.26 -16.73
N ASN A 282 -11.28 13.36 -18.04
CA ASN A 282 -12.29 12.94 -19.00
C ASN A 282 -12.00 11.53 -19.55
N THR A 283 -10.74 11.09 -19.44
CA THR A 283 -10.27 9.78 -19.91
C THR A 283 -9.25 9.16 -18.93
N LEU A 284 -9.03 7.84 -19.02
CA LEU A 284 -7.95 7.18 -18.27
C LEU A 284 -6.54 7.63 -18.72
N GLN A 285 -6.40 8.15 -19.94
CA GLN A 285 -5.13 8.67 -20.44
C GLN A 285 -4.65 9.88 -19.62
N ASP A 286 -5.59 10.71 -19.18
CA ASP A 286 -5.31 11.85 -18.29
C ASP A 286 -4.77 11.41 -16.92
N LEU A 287 -4.97 10.14 -16.55
CA LEU A 287 -4.51 9.55 -15.29
C LEU A 287 -3.15 8.86 -15.42
N CYS A 288 -2.49 8.88 -16.57
CA CYS A 288 -1.15 8.30 -16.69
C CYS A 288 -0.12 9.21 -16.01
N ALA A 289 0.79 8.65 -15.20
CA ALA A 289 1.78 9.44 -14.45
C ALA A 289 2.84 10.12 -15.34
N GLY A 290 2.97 9.69 -16.61
CA GLY A 290 3.89 10.30 -17.59
C GLY A 290 5.39 10.12 -17.29
N ASP A 291 5.74 9.34 -16.27
CA ASP A 291 7.14 9.13 -15.82
C ASP A 291 7.85 7.97 -16.55
N GLY A 292 7.18 7.34 -17.52
CA GLY A 292 7.72 6.22 -18.29
C GLY A 292 7.78 4.89 -17.53
N VAL A 293 7.25 4.82 -16.31
CA VAL A 293 7.24 3.59 -15.52
C VAL A 293 6.07 2.70 -15.93
N ALA A 294 6.36 1.44 -16.26
CA ALA A 294 5.36 0.44 -16.59
C ALA A 294 4.60 0.00 -15.33
N TRP A 295 3.52 0.70 -15.00
CA TRP A 295 2.72 0.44 -13.81
C TRP A 295 2.16 -1.00 -13.67
N PRO A 296 1.92 -1.80 -14.73
CA PRO A 296 1.44 -3.17 -14.55
C PRO A 296 2.42 -4.05 -13.76
N ALA A 297 3.72 -3.74 -13.81
CA ALA A 297 4.75 -4.45 -13.06
C ALA A 297 4.57 -4.37 -11.54
N PHE A 298 3.80 -3.40 -11.04
CA PHE A 298 3.49 -3.29 -9.62
C PHE A 298 2.45 -4.31 -9.14
N PHE A 299 1.63 -4.85 -10.04
CA PHE A 299 0.43 -5.61 -9.71
C PHE A 299 0.33 -6.95 -10.46
N PRO A 300 1.37 -7.81 -10.46
CA PRO A 300 1.32 -9.12 -11.11
C PRO A 300 0.24 -10.06 -10.53
N PHE A 301 -0.26 -9.76 -9.32
CA PHE A 301 -1.35 -10.49 -8.66
C PHE A 301 -2.75 -9.97 -9.01
N ALA A 302 -2.86 -8.79 -9.63
CA ALA A 302 -4.14 -8.18 -9.94
C ALA A 302 -4.64 -8.66 -11.30
N THR A 303 -5.91 -9.04 -11.35
CA THR A 303 -6.58 -9.56 -12.54
C THR A 303 -7.96 -8.91 -12.68
N MET A 304 -8.65 -9.20 -13.79
CA MET A 304 -10.06 -8.85 -14.00
C MET A 304 -10.98 -9.39 -12.89
N HIS A 305 -10.54 -10.38 -12.12
CA HIS A 305 -11.32 -10.98 -11.04
C HIS A 305 -10.97 -10.42 -9.66
N THR A 306 -9.96 -9.55 -9.55
CA THR A 306 -9.57 -8.94 -8.27
C THR A 306 -10.68 -8.08 -7.69
N SER A 307 -11.28 -7.20 -8.49
CA SER A 307 -12.50 -6.46 -8.16
C SER A 307 -13.12 -5.89 -9.42
N ARG A 308 -14.38 -5.44 -9.33
CA ARG A 308 -15.06 -4.77 -10.45
C ARG A 308 -14.36 -3.48 -10.88
N LEU A 309 -13.80 -2.73 -9.92
CA LEU A 309 -13.01 -1.54 -10.24
C LEU A 309 -11.76 -1.90 -11.05
N VAL A 310 -11.03 -2.94 -10.62
CA VAL A 310 -9.82 -3.40 -11.30
C VAL A 310 -10.17 -3.91 -12.70
N GLU A 311 -11.23 -4.70 -12.83
CA GLU A 311 -11.76 -5.19 -14.11
C GLU A 311 -11.96 -4.04 -15.11
N THR A 312 -12.74 -3.04 -14.75
CA THR A 312 -13.04 -1.91 -15.65
C THR A 312 -11.79 -1.15 -16.05
N ILE A 313 -10.87 -0.88 -15.11
CA ILE A 313 -9.61 -0.18 -15.41
C ILE A 313 -8.76 -1.00 -16.38
N LEU A 314 -8.63 -2.31 -16.14
CA LEU A 314 -7.79 -3.16 -16.97
C LEU A 314 -8.36 -3.30 -18.39
N VAL A 315 -9.68 -3.46 -18.55
CA VAL A 315 -10.34 -3.53 -19.87
C VAL A 315 -10.13 -2.22 -20.66
N GLU A 316 -10.33 -1.08 -20.02
CA GLU A 316 -10.15 0.23 -20.65
C GLU A 316 -8.68 0.56 -20.94
N CYS A 317 -7.75 0.13 -20.07
CA CYS A 317 -6.32 0.29 -20.34
C CYS A 317 -5.81 -0.62 -21.46
N GLN A 318 -6.43 -1.79 -21.69
CA GLN A 318 -6.08 -2.66 -22.82
C GLN A 318 -6.48 -2.04 -24.16
N SER A 319 -7.67 -1.43 -24.23
CA SER A 319 -8.11 -0.72 -25.44
C SER A 319 -7.26 0.52 -25.71
N THR A 320 -6.85 1.23 -24.65
CA THR A 320 -6.14 2.52 -24.75
C THR A 320 -4.61 2.38 -24.91
N PHE A 321 -3.99 1.35 -24.31
CA PHE A 321 -2.53 1.18 -24.25
C PHE A 321 -2.06 -0.28 -24.50
N PRO A 322 -2.30 -0.87 -25.68
CA PRO A 322 -1.94 -2.26 -25.97
C PRO A 322 -0.44 -2.57 -25.77
N GLN A 323 0.43 -1.58 -25.99
CA GLN A 323 1.88 -1.69 -25.85
C GLN A 323 2.38 -1.97 -24.42
N LEU A 324 1.63 -1.58 -23.38
CA LEU A 324 2.00 -1.87 -21.98
C LEU A 324 1.85 -3.36 -21.63
N TRP A 325 1.06 -4.09 -22.42
CA TRP A 325 0.71 -5.48 -22.21
C TRP A 325 1.60 -6.46 -23.00
N LEU A 326 2.30 -5.97 -24.03
CA LEU A 326 3.17 -6.78 -24.89
C LEU A 326 4.54 -7.09 -24.27
N SER A 327 4.94 -6.40 -23.19
CA SER A 327 6.26 -6.55 -22.55
C SER A 327 6.27 -7.35 -21.24
N THR A 328 5.11 -7.79 -20.73
CA THR A 328 5.01 -8.70 -19.59
C THR A 328 5.06 -10.16 -20.08
N VAL A 329 6.18 -10.83 -19.80
CA VAL A 329 6.55 -12.21 -20.20
C VAL A 329 5.42 -13.25 -19.95
N PRO A 330 5.28 -14.29 -20.82
CA PRO A 330 4.04 -15.04 -21.00
C PRO A 330 3.85 -16.15 -19.97
N GLY A 331 2.58 -16.45 -19.65
CA GLY A 331 2.22 -17.66 -18.89
C GLY A 331 1.02 -17.56 -17.95
N GLY A 332 0.35 -16.40 -17.82
CA GLY A 332 -0.83 -16.26 -16.96
C GLY A 332 -2.12 -15.82 -17.67
N PHE A 333 -2.01 -15.08 -18.77
CA PHE A 333 -3.17 -14.36 -19.34
C PHE A 333 -3.74 -14.98 -20.62
N ASP A 334 -2.93 -15.63 -21.46
CA ASP A 334 -3.41 -16.23 -22.72
C ASP A 334 -4.38 -17.40 -22.49
N VAL A 335 -4.26 -18.12 -21.37
CA VAL A 335 -5.13 -19.26 -21.03
C VAL A 335 -6.58 -18.84 -20.75
N PHE A 336 -6.83 -17.57 -20.44
CA PHE A 336 -8.18 -17.06 -20.20
C PHE A 336 -8.87 -16.58 -21.49
N LEU A 337 -8.11 -16.03 -22.45
CA LEU A 337 -8.64 -15.59 -23.75
C LEU A 337 -8.99 -16.79 -24.65
N ASP A 338 -8.15 -17.84 -24.67
CA ASP A 338 -8.46 -19.10 -25.37
C ASP A 338 -9.72 -19.77 -24.79
N GLY A 339 -9.99 -19.59 -23.50
CA GLY A 339 -11.19 -20.12 -22.84
C GLY A 339 -12.49 -19.39 -23.22
N LEU A 340 -12.42 -18.11 -23.61
CA LEU A 340 -13.57 -17.31 -24.02
C LEU A 340 -13.89 -17.48 -25.51
N GLU A 341 -12.88 -17.68 -26.37
CA GLU A 341 -13.12 -17.99 -27.80
C GLU A 341 -13.71 -19.39 -27.98
N MET A 342 -13.33 -20.36 -27.15
CA MET A 342 -13.91 -21.70 -27.13
C MET A 342 -15.36 -21.72 -26.64
N ALA A 343 -15.74 -20.84 -25.71
CA ALA A 343 -17.11 -20.72 -25.20
C ALA A 343 -18.03 -19.91 -26.12
N ALA A 344 -17.48 -19.17 -27.08
CA ALA A 344 -18.23 -18.44 -28.10
C ALA A 344 -18.49 -19.27 -29.37
N GLN A 345 -17.96 -20.49 -29.45
CA GLN A 345 -18.11 -21.42 -30.59
C GLN A 345 -18.86 -22.72 -30.21
N SER A 346 -19.46 -22.79 -29.02
CA SER A 346 -20.34 -23.89 -28.56
C SER A 346 -21.75 -23.41 -28.28
#